data_AF-A0A1Y5IJ12-F1
#
_entry.id   AF-A0A1Y5IJ12-F1
#
_cell.length_a   1.000
_cell.length_b   1.000
_cell.length_c   1.000
_cell.angle_alpha   90.00
_cell.angle_beta   90.00
_cell.angle_gamma   90.00
#
_symmetry.space_group_name_H-M   'P 1'
#
loop_
_entity.id
_entity.type
_entity.pdbx_description
1 polymer ?
#
loop_
_entity_poly.entity_id
_entity_poly.type
_entity_poly.pdbx_seq_one_letter_code
_entity_poly.pdbx_strand_id
1 'polypeptide(L)'
;MFAHAATTAHVFTAAPRGSRPRAGRSATRVTATIARAREFAPERREVASVAAKAAAPPPPARLITAAQYASLFQAVMGVYALQMLLVPAKMISDHFNAAADQLTQFWIRGSAVAFFGIVYAVRTLPSAEATTLAFFTSLGCAVLYPFNAKFNLLKHNLSVKYPMHYVPEVLLGGLTLLGAYVMYA
;
A
#
# COMPACT_ATOMS: atom_id res chain seq x y z
N MET A 1 26.03 -37.12 -35.06
CA MET A 1 25.60 -38.49 -34.72
C MET A 1 24.15 -38.39 -34.25
N PHE A 2 23.08 -38.78 -34.94
CA PHE A 2 22.81 -39.58 -36.15
C PHE A 2 21.58 -38.93 -36.88
N ALA A 3 21.67 -38.66 -38.18
CA ALA A 3 20.99 -39.37 -39.31
C ALA A 3 19.44 -39.32 -39.23
N HIS A 4 18.71 -38.52 -40.02
CA HIS A 4 18.39 -38.64 -41.46
C HIS A 4 17.78 -40.00 -41.86
N ALA A 5 16.47 -40.01 -42.17
CA ALA A 5 15.86 -40.95 -43.10
C ALA A 5 14.54 -40.36 -43.64
N ALA A 6 14.59 -39.92 -44.88
CA ALA A 6 13.43 -39.77 -45.74
C ALA A 6 12.91 -41.15 -46.15
N THR A 7 11.61 -41.28 -46.41
CA THR A 7 11.06 -42.42 -47.16
C THR A 7 10.17 -41.90 -48.28
N THR A 8 10.42 -42.45 -49.46
CA THR A 8 9.90 -42.06 -50.76
C THR A 8 8.74 -42.98 -51.17
N ALA A 9 7.89 -42.44 -52.07
CA ALA A 9 7.01 -43.12 -53.03
C ALA A 9 5.62 -43.53 -52.51
N HIS A 10 4.51 -43.42 -53.27
CA HIS A 10 4.32 -43.38 -54.72
C HIS A 10 3.22 -42.41 -55.14
N VAL A 11 3.41 -41.85 -56.34
CA VAL A 11 2.41 -41.18 -57.16
C VAL A 11 1.30 -42.17 -57.51
N PHE A 12 0.05 -41.83 -57.18
CA PHE A 12 -1.13 -42.35 -57.86
C PHE A 12 -1.87 -41.18 -58.52
N THR A 13 -1.75 -41.10 -59.83
CA THR A 13 -2.49 -40.19 -60.69
C THR A 13 -3.97 -40.60 -60.72
N ALA A 14 -4.85 -39.73 -60.25
CA ALA A 14 -6.24 -39.70 -60.68
C ALA A 14 -6.76 -38.26 -60.66
N ALA A 15 -7.04 -37.71 -61.84
CA ALA A 15 -7.86 -36.52 -62.04
C ALA A 15 -8.89 -36.86 -63.14
N PRO A 16 -10.01 -36.13 -63.28
CA PRO A 16 -10.82 -35.45 -62.26
C PRO A 16 -12.31 -35.86 -62.38
N ARG A 17 -13.09 -35.83 -61.29
CA ARG A 17 -14.56 -35.74 -61.40
C ARG A 17 -14.99 -34.38 -60.90
N GLY A 18 -15.45 -33.57 -61.83
CA GLY A 18 -15.82 -32.18 -61.61
C GLY A 18 -16.96 -32.02 -60.60
N SER A 19 -16.71 -31.21 -59.59
CA SER A 19 -17.75 -30.49 -58.88
C SER A 19 -17.61 -29.01 -59.23
N ARG A 20 -18.59 -28.47 -59.94
CA ARG A 20 -18.72 -27.06 -60.33
C ARG A 20 -18.46 -26.13 -59.13
N PRO A 21 -17.69 -25.04 -59.28
CA PRO A 21 -17.59 -24.04 -58.23
C PRO A 21 -18.96 -23.34 -58.12
N ARG A 22 -19.58 -23.41 -56.94
CA ARG A 22 -20.75 -22.59 -56.59
C ARG A 22 -20.27 -21.17 -56.30
N ALA A 23 -19.80 -20.47 -57.34
CA ALA A 23 -19.54 -19.04 -57.30
C ALA A 23 -20.89 -18.30 -57.18
N GLY A 24 -21.05 -17.45 -56.17
CA GLY A 24 -22.19 -16.53 -56.12
C GLY A 24 -22.72 -16.12 -54.74
N ARG A 25 -22.21 -16.64 -53.62
CA ARG A 25 -22.73 -16.29 -52.27
C ARG A 25 -21.75 -15.60 -51.31
N SER A 26 -20.50 -15.40 -51.70
CA SER A 26 -19.45 -14.92 -50.78
C SER A 26 -19.25 -13.40 -50.81
N ALA A 27 -19.15 -12.78 -52.00
CA ALA A 27 -18.83 -11.36 -52.12
C ALA A 27 -19.90 -10.46 -51.47
N THR A 28 -21.18 -10.68 -51.77
CA THR A 28 -22.30 -9.87 -51.27
C THR A 28 -22.43 -9.88 -49.75
N ARG A 29 -22.08 -11.00 -49.11
CA ARG A 29 -22.12 -11.15 -47.65
C ARG A 29 -20.99 -10.38 -46.97
N VAL A 30 -19.81 -10.39 -47.59
CA VAL A 30 -18.64 -9.61 -47.11
C VAL A 30 -18.89 -8.12 -47.28
N THR A 31 -19.41 -7.68 -48.43
CA THR A 31 -19.73 -6.26 -48.66
C THR A 31 -20.81 -5.76 -47.70
N ALA A 32 -21.84 -6.55 -47.43
CA ALA A 32 -22.89 -6.21 -46.46
C ALA A 32 -22.35 -6.14 -45.01
N THR A 33 -21.40 -7.00 -44.65
CA THR A 33 -20.76 -6.98 -43.32
C THR A 33 -19.86 -5.75 -43.14
N ILE A 34 -19.12 -5.37 -44.18
CA ILE A 34 -18.26 -4.18 -44.17
C ILE A 34 -19.12 -2.90 -44.15
N ALA A 35 -20.22 -2.85 -44.91
CA ALA A 35 -21.16 -1.73 -44.88
C ALA A 35 -21.78 -1.54 -43.50
N ARG A 36 -22.26 -2.64 -42.89
CA ARG A 36 -22.81 -2.65 -41.54
C ARG A 36 -21.77 -2.25 -40.49
N ALA A 37 -20.52 -2.68 -40.62
CA ALA A 37 -19.46 -2.29 -39.71
C ALA A 37 -19.13 -0.78 -39.77
N ARG A 38 -19.25 -0.15 -40.95
CA ARG A 38 -19.05 1.29 -41.15
C ARG A 38 -20.21 2.13 -40.59
N GLU A 39 -21.44 1.62 -40.68
CA GLU A 39 -22.65 2.26 -40.14
C GLU A 39 -22.59 2.42 -38.61
N PHE A 40 -22.06 1.41 -37.90
CA PHE A 40 -21.88 1.44 -36.43
C PHE A 40 -20.54 2.03 -35.96
N ALA A 41 -19.68 2.49 -36.88
CA ALA A 41 -18.39 3.11 -36.54
C ALA A 41 -18.53 4.47 -35.82
N PRO A 42 -19.41 5.41 -36.24
CA PRO A 42 -19.61 6.67 -35.53
C PRO A 42 -20.22 6.46 -34.14
N GLU A 43 -21.22 5.58 -34.02
CA GLU A 43 -21.84 5.24 -32.74
C GLU A 43 -20.83 4.62 -31.77
N ARG A 44 -19.96 3.70 -32.23
CA ARG A 44 -18.88 3.16 -31.39
C ARG A 44 -17.88 4.21 -30.94
N ARG A 45 -17.57 5.20 -31.78
CA ARG A 45 -16.69 6.32 -31.40
C ARG A 45 -17.34 7.23 -30.38
N GLU A 46 -18.65 7.43 -30.48
CA GLU A 46 -19.44 8.20 -29.53
C GLU A 46 -19.56 7.47 -28.18
N VAL A 47 -19.85 6.17 -28.18
CA VAL A 47 -19.89 5.37 -26.94
C VAL A 47 -18.51 5.33 -26.29
N ALA A 48 -17.43 5.23 -27.07
CA ALA A 48 -16.06 5.29 -26.56
C ALA A 48 -15.69 6.68 -26.00
N SER A 49 -16.17 7.77 -26.60
CA SER A 49 -15.93 9.13 -26.11
C SER A 49 -16.75 9.45 -24.87
N VAL A 50 -17.99 8.95 -24.78
CA VAL A 50 -18.84 9.05 -23.59
C VAL A 50 -18.27 8.19 -22.45
N ALA A 51 -17.78 6.99 -22.73
CA ALA A 51 -17.11 6.14 -21.75
C ALA A 51 -15.78 6.74 -21.26
N ALA A 52 -15.03 7.42 -22.15
CA ALA A 52 -13.81 8.16 -21.76
C ALA A 52 -14.11 9.45 -20.97
N LYS A 53 -15.32 10.00 -21.10
CA LYS A 53 -15.78 11.20 -20.39
C LYS A 53 -16.53 10.87 -19.09
N ALA A 54 -16.92 9.61 -18.90
CA ALA A 54 -17.42 9.13 -17.63
C ALA A 54 -16.27 9.16 -16.60
N ALA A 55 -16.38 10.04 -15.60
CA ALA A 55 -15.43 10.06 -14.49
C ALA A 55 -15.39 8.67 -13.85
N ALA A 56 -14.18 8.18 -13.55
CA ALA A 56 -14.03 6.95 -12.80
C ALA A 56 -14.88 7.03 -11.50
N PRO A 57 -15.53 5.94 -11.08
CA PRO A 57 -16.30 5.94 -9.84
C PRO A 57 -15.41 6.44 -8.71
N PRO A 58 -15.94 7.29 -7.80
CA PRO A 58 -15.15 7.81 -6.69
C PRO A 58 -14.57 6.63 -5.90
N PRO A 59 -13.32 6.75 -5.44
CA PRO A 59 -12.73 5.70 -4.61
C PRO A 59 -13.64 5.44 -3.41
N PRO A 60 -13.72 4.18 -2.94
CA PRO A 60 -14.55 3.83 -1.80
C PRO A 60 -14.20 4.72 -0.61
N ALA A 61 -15.24 5.12 0.14
CA ALA A 61 -15.07 5.98 1.31
C ALA A 61 -14.12 5.32 2.31
N ARG A 62 -13.01 6.00 2.63
CA ARG A 62 -12.03 5.53 3.63
C ARG A 62 -12.41 6.07 5.01
N LEU A 63 -12.19 5.26 6.05
CA LEU A 63 -12.33 5.70 7.45
C LEU A 63 -11.46 6.91 7.79
N ILE A 64 -10.26 6.97 7.21
CA ILE A 64 -9.30 8.06 7.36
C ILE A 64 -8.48 8.20 6.07
N THR A 65 -8.14 9.43 5.70
CA THR A 65 -7.24 9.71 4.56
C THR A 65 -5.77 9.64 4.96
N ALA A 66 -4.88 9.50 3.98
CA ALA A 66 -3.43 9.55 4.19
C ALA A 66 -2.97 10.83 4.89
N ALA A 67 -3.50 11.99 4.46
CA ALA A 67 -3.18 13.28 5.07
C ALA A 67 -3.65 13.38 6.53
N GLN A 68 -4.84 12.86 6.84
CA GLN A 68 -5.35 12.81 8.22
C GLN A 68 -4.49 11.91 9.10
N TYR A 69 -4.08 10.73 8.60
CA TYR A 69 -3.18 9.82 9.33
C TYR A 69 -1.81 10.46 9.59
N ALA A 70 -1.20 11.07 8.57
CA ALA A 70 0.08 11.77 8.72
C ALA A 70 -0.01 12.94 9.73
N SER A 71 -1.14 13.63 9.77
CA SER A 71 -1.40 14.72 10.73
C SER A 71 -1.57 14.19 12.15
N LEU A 72 -2.29 13.08 12.32
CA LEU A 72 -2.45 12.40 13.61
C LEU A 72 -1.09 11.93 14.15
N PHE A 73 -0.28 11.30 13.29
CA PHE A 73 1.07 10.88 13.65
C PHE A 73 1.94 12.06 14.11
N GLN A 74 1.95 13.18 13.36
CA GLN A 74 2.69 14.38 13.74
C GLN A 74 2.27 14.92 15.11
N ALA A 75 0.95 14.96 15.39
CA ALA A 75 0.45 15.43 16.67
C ALA A 75 0.94 14.53 17.82
N VAL A 76 0.81 13.21 17.67
CA VAL A 76 1.26 12.26 18.69
C VAL A 76 2.76 12.35 18.92
N MET A 77 3.56 12.23 17.85
CA MET A 77 5.02 12.27 17.98
C MET A 77 5.53 13.63 18.44
N GLY A 78 4.87 14.72 18.07
CA GLY A 78 5.21 16.06 18.54
C GLY A 78 4.99 16.22 20.04
N VAL A 79 3.86 15.73 20.58
CA VAL A 79 3.60 15.73 22.02
C VAL A 79 4.62 14.86 22.76
N TYR A 80 4.93 13.67 22.24
CA TYR A 80 5.96 12.81 22.83
C TYR A 80 7.35 13.47 22.80
N ALA A 81 7.74 14.12 21.70
CA ALA A 81 9.01 14.84 21.60
C ALA A 81 9.09 15.98 22.63
N LEU A 82 7.99 16.73 22.82
CA LEU A 82 7.91 17.76 23.85
C LEU A 82 8.02 17.17 25.26
N GLN A 83 7.38 16.04 25.53
CA GLN A 83 7.49 15.35 26.82
C GLN A 83 8.92 14.85 27.08
N MET A 84 9.57 14.26 26.07
CA MET A 84 10.97 13.83 26.16
C MET A 84 11.89 15.02 26.46
N LEU A 85 11.62 16.19 25.86
CA LEU A 85 12.43 17.39 26.07
C LEU A 85 12.24 18.02 27.46
N LEU A 86 10.97 18.24 27.84
CA LEU A 86 10.59 19.07 28.98
C LEU A 86 10.45 18.26 30.28
N VAL A 87 9.95 17.02 30.20
CA VAL A 87 9.66 16.17 31.36
C VAL A 87 10.20 14.74 31.17
N PRO A 88 11.50 14.56 30.86
CA PRO A 88 12.06 13.24 30.49
C PRO A 88 11.89 12.17 31.57
N ALA A 89 11.88 12.55 32.85
CA ALA A 89 11.67 11.60 33.94
C ALA A 89 10.32 10.87 33.86
N LYS A 90 9.27 11.59 33.40
CA LYS A 90 7.91 11.03 33.28
C LYS A 90 7.80 9.93 32.24
N MET A 91 8.66 9.94 31.22
CA MET A 91 8.73 8.89 30.19
C MET A 91 8.99 7.50 30.78
N ILE A 92 9.62 7.43 31.95
CA ILE A 92 9.84 6.20 32.70
C ILE A 92 8.84 6.09 33.86
N SER A 93 8.76 7.08 34.73
CA SER A 93 8.05 6.96 36.02
C SER A 93 6.54 6.74 35.89
N ASP A 94 5.95 7.22 34.79
CA ASP A 94 4.52 7.06 34.53
C ASP A 94 4.20 5.64 34.04
N HIS A 95 5.13 5.00 33.34
CA HIS A 95 4.90 3.73 32.64
C HIS A 95 5.58 2.51 33.27
N PHE A 96 6.50 2.73 34.21
CA PHE A 96 7.28 1.68 34.88
C PHE A 96 7.36 1.93 36.39
N ASN A 97 7.57 0.86 37.15
CA ASN A 97 7.90 0.95 38.58
C ASN A 97 9.40 1.19 38.76
N ALA A 98 9.88 2.28 38.15
CA ALA A 98 11.28 2.69 38.17
C ALA A 98 11.37 4.22 38.11
N ALA A 99 12.52 4.77 38.54
CA ALA A 99 12.86 6.17 38.35
C ALA A 99 13.86 6.31 37.20
N ALA A 100 13.78 7.42 36.46
CA ALA A 100 14.81 7.77 35.49
C ALA A 100 15.96 8.47 36.20
N ASP A 101 17.15 7.87 36.18
CA ASP A 101 18.38 8.54 36.62
C ASP A 101 18.79 9.66 35.65
N GLN A 102 19.82 10.43 36.02
CA GLN A 102 20.27 11.58 35.21
C GLN A 102 20.75 11.16 33.81
N LEU A 103 21.39 10.00 33.69
CA LEU A 103 21.88 9.50 32.40
C LEU A 103 20.73 9.09 31.49
N THR A 104 19.72 8.41 32.02
CA THR A 104 18.50 8.04 31.29
C THR A 104 17.75 9.28 30.85
N GLN A 105 17.60 10.28 31.73
CA GLN A 105 16.96 11.55 31.38
C GLN A 105 17.74 12.32 30.29
N PHE A 106 19.07 12.29 30.32
CA PHE A 106 19.91 12.88 29.28
C PHE A 106 19.64 12.24 27.91
N TRP A 107 19.61 10.91 27.83
CA TRP A 107 19.34 10.19 26.59
C TRP A 107 17.91 10.40 26.07
N ILE A 108 16.93 10.44 26.97
CA ILE A 108 15.53 10.74 26.60
C ILE A 108 15.44 12.15 26.01
N ARG A 109 16.06 13.14 26.67
CA ARG A 109 16.05 14.53 26.18
C ARG A 109 16.73 14.66 24.82
N GLY A 110 17.87 13.99 24.63
CA GLY A 110 18.56 13.96 23.34
C GLY A 110 17.71 13.32 22.24
N SER A 111 16.96 12.28 22.56
CA SER A 111 16.08 11.58 21.61
C SER A 111 14.96 12.47 21.05
N ALA A 112 14.55 13.51 21.79
CA ALA A 112 13.54 14.47 21.32
C ALA A 112 13.91 15.11 19.96
N VAL A 113 15.21 15.33 19.71
CA VAL A 113 15.70 15.90 18.45
C VAL A 113 15.33 15.01 17.26
N ALA A 114 15.49 13.69 17.38
CA ALA A 114 15.13 12.75 16.32
C ALA A 114 13.62 12.72 16.06
N PHE A 115 12.80 12.75 17.12
CA PHE A 115 11.35 12.81 16.98
C PHE A 115 10.87 14.12 16.36
N PHE A 116 11.45 15.28 16.72
CA PHE A 116 11.18 16.54 16.03
C PHE A 116 11.58 16.49 14.56
N GLY A 117 12.73 15.88 14.24
CA GLY A 117 13.15 15.66 12.86
C GLY A 117 12.16 14.82 12.06
N ILE A 118 11.62 13.75 12.65
CA ILE A 118 10.59 12.91 12.03
C ILE A 118 9.28 13.68 11.83
N VAL A 119 8.83 14.46 12.82
CA VAL A 119 7.64 15.32 12.69
C VAL A 119 7.82 16.32 11.55
N TYR A 120 8.98 16.96 11.47
CA TYR A 120 9.31 17.88 10.38
C TYR A 120 9.36 17.18 9.01
N ALA A 121 9.94 15.98 8.94
CA ALA A 121 9.98 15.19 7.72
C ALA A 121 8.56 14.82 7.24
N VAL A 122 7.70 14.29 8.12
CA VAL A 122 6.31 13.95 7.77
C VAL A 122 5.51 15.18 7.33
N ARG A 123 5.82 16.37 7.86
CA ARG A 123 5.19 17.62 7.46
C ARG A 123 5.59 18.07 6.03
N THR A 124 6.82 17.77 5.62
CA THR A 124 7.41 18.32 4.38
C THR A 124 7.41 17.32 3.22
N LEU A 125 7.35 16.02 3.51
CA LEU A 125 7.29 14.98 2.51
C LEU A 125 5.93 14.97 1.77
N PRO A 126 5.90 14.50 0.51
CA PRO A 126 4.64 14.23 -0.17
C PRO A 126 3.84 13.14 0.56
N SER A 127 2.52 13.11 0.32
CA SER A 127 1.59 12.35 1.18
C SER A 127 1.87 10.84 1.24
N ALA A 128 2.39 10.23 0.17
CA ALA A 128 2.66 8.79 0.13
C ALA A 128 3.89 8.42 0.98
N GLU A 129 4.97 9.17 0.84
CA GLU A 129 6.22 9.02 1.58
C GLU A 129 6.01 9.38 3.05
N ALA A 130 5.26 10.45 3.34
CA ALA A 130 4.89 10.85 4.69
C ALA A 130 4.10 9.74 5.40
N THR A 131 3.12 9.12 4.72
CA THR A 131 2.33 8.00 5.25
C THR A 131 3.21 6.78 5.52
N THR A 132 4.11 6.46 4.58
CA THR A 132 5.03 5.33 4.70
C THR A 132 5.96 5.51 5.89
N LEU A 133 6.58 6.70 6.03
CA LEU A 133 7.43 7.03 7.16
C LEU A 133 6.67 6.97 8.49
N ALA A 134 5.47 7.55 8.55
CA ALA A 134 4.62 7.53 9.74
C ALA A 134 4.23 6.11 10.15
N PHE A 135 3.87 5.24 9.20
CA PHE A 135 3.56 3.84 9.46
C PHE A 135 4.76 3.07 10.01
N PHE A 136 5.90 3.07 9.32
CA PHE A 136 7.05 2.30 9.77
C PHE A 136 7.64 2.83 11.08
N THR A 137 7.58 4.14 11.31
CA THR A 137 7.97 4.72 12.60
C THR A 137 7.02 4.27 13.71
N SER A 138 5.70 4.31 13.46
CA SER A 138 4.70 3.83 14.45
C SER A 138 4.90 2.36 14.77
N LEU A 139 5.10 1.52 13.76
CA LEU A 139 5.34 0.09 13.91
C LEU A 139 6.62 -0.17 14.70
N GLY A 140 7.73 0.49 14.33
CA GLY A 140 9.01 0.37 15.02
C GLY A 140 8.89 0.78 16.48
N CYS A 141 8.27 1.93 16.75
CA CYS A 141 8.03 2.41 18.11
C CYS A 141 7.15 1.44 18.90
N ALA A 142 6.05 0.94 18.33
CA ALA A 142 5.14 0.01 18.97
C ALA A 142 5.87 -1.26 19.43
N VAL A 143 6.65 -1.86 18.52
CA VAL A 143 7.39 -3.10 18.77
C VAL A 143 8.51 -2.87 19.78
N LEU A 144 9.36 -1.86 19.59
CA LEU A 144 10.55 -1.65 20.40
C LEU A 144 10.26 -1.07 21.79
N TYR A 145 9.16 -0.34 21.96
CA TYR A 145 8.80 0.29 23.22
C TYR A 145 7.67 -0.46 23.95
N PRO A 146 6.37 -0.11 23.82
CA PRO A 146 5.35 -0.67 24.72
C PRO A 146 5.16 -2.18 24.56
N PHE A 147 5.29 -2.74 23.34
CA PHE A 147 5.11 -4.17 23.15
C PHE A 147 6.33 -4.99 23.57
N ASN A 148 7.55 -4.45 23.41
CA ASN A 148 8.73 -5.05 24.02
C ASN A 148 8.61 -5.09 25.55
N ALA A 149 8.15 -4.01 26.18
CA ALA A 149 7.94 -3.97 27.62
C ALA A 149 6.84 -4.94 28.08
N LYS A 150 5.70 -4.97 27.39
CA LYS A 150 4.56 -5.84 27.70
C LYS A 150 4.85 -7.34 27.51
N PHE A 151 5.37 -7.69 26.34
CA PHE A 151 5.57 -9.10 25.94
C PHE A 151 6.99 -9.59 26.23
N ASN A 152 7.84 -8.73 26.81
CA ASN A 152 9.22 -9.04 27.16
C ASN A 152 10.04 -9.56 25.97
N LEU A 153 9.90 -8.91 24.81
CA LEU A 153 10.47 -9.38 23.54
C LEU A 153 12.00 -9.50 23.59
N LEU A 154 12.66 -8.59 24.31
CA LEU A 154 14.12 -8.58 24.52
C LEU A 154 14.56 -9.22 25.85
N LYS A 155 13.65 -9.89 26.58
CA LYS A 155 13.95 -10.67 27.80
C LYS A 155 14.59 -9.89 28.95
N HIS A 156 14.19 -8.63 29.14
CA HIS A 156 14.67 -7.77 30.22
C HIS A 156 13.74 -7.68 31.44
N ASN A 157 12.53 -8.28 31.38
CA ASN A 157 11.53 -8.32 32.45
C ASN A 157 11.24 -6.95 33.08
N LEU A 158 10.93 -5.96 32.23
CA LEU A 158 10.67 -4.60 32.68
C LEU A 158 9.40 -4.55 33.57
N SER A 159 9.50 -3.91 34.73
CA SER A 159 8.36 -3.76 35.66
C SER A 159 7.42 -2.67 35.18
N VAL A 160 6.45 -3.06 34.37
CA VAL A 160 5.43 -2.18 33.78
C VAL A 160 4.40 -1.74 34.82
N LYS A 161 3.97 -0.47 34.75
CA LYS A 161 2.91 0.09 35.61
C LYS A 161 1.58 0.21 34.86
N TYR A 162 0.59 -0.57 35.28
CA TYR A 162 -0.80 -0.42 34.82
C TYR A 162 -1.63 0.42 35.79
N PRO A 163 -2.64 1.18 35.31
CA PRO A 163 -3.14 1.23 33.92
C PRO A 163 -2.34 2.14 32.97
N MET A 164 -1.36 2.90 33.48
CA MET A 164 -0.66 3.92 32.68
C MET A 164 0.06 3.37 31.44
N HIS A 165 0.57 2.15 31.47
CA HIS A 165 1.22 1.54 30.31
C HIS A 165 0.25 1.15 29.19
N TYR A 166 -1.06 1.08 29.44
CA TYR A 166 -2.04 0.90 28.36
C TYR A 166 -2.05 2.07 27.38
N VAL A 167 -1.70 3.27 27.83
CA VAL A 167 -1.71 4.48 26.99
C VAL A 167 -0.78 4.32 25.78
N PRO A 168 0.54 4.09 25.94
CA PRO A 168 1.42 3.90 24.79
C PRO A 168 1.10 2.62 24.00
N GLU A 169 0.63 1.54 24.65
CA GLU A 169 0.22 0.31 23.94
C GLU A 169 -0.90 0.57 22.93
N VAL A 170 -2.00 1.17 23.39
CA VAL A 170 -3.19 1.41 22.57
C VAL A 170 -2.90 2.49 21.53
N LEU A 171 -2.16 3.54 21.91
CA LEU A 171 -1.86 4.64 21.01
C LEU A 171 -0.94 4.21 19.86
N LEU A 172 0.19 3.56 20.14
CA LEU A 172 1.13 3.14 19.11
C LEU A 172 0.62 1.92 18.33
N GLY A 173 -0.10 1.01 18.98
CA GLY A 173 -0.82 -0.08 18.31
C GLY A 173 -1.88 0.47 17.35
N GLY A 174 -2.70 1.43 17.81
CA GLY A 174 -3.73 2.08 17.00
C GLY A 174 -3.15 2.83 15.81
N LEU A 175 -2.09 3.62 16.00
CA LEU A 175 -1.39 4.29 14.90
C LEU A 175 -0.84 3.27 13.88
N THR A 176 -0.27 2.16 14.35
CA THR A 176 0.25 1.12 13.45
C THR A 176 -0.87 0.48 12.62
N LEU A 177 -2.00 0.13 13.26
CA LEU A 177 -3.15 -0.46 12.57
C LEU A 177 -3.80 0.52 11.59
N LEU A 178 -3.94 1.79 11.97
CA LEU A 178 -4.45 2.84 11.08
C LEU A 178 -3.52 3.08 9.89
N GLY A 179 -2.21 3.09 10.11
CA GLY A 179 -1.23 3.20 9.04
C GLY A 179 -1.30 2.03 8.06
N ALA A 180 -1.39 0.80 8.58
CA ALA A 180 -1.59 -0.40 7.75
C ALA A 180 -2.89 -0.31 6.93
N TYR A 181 -4.00 0.11 7.57
CA TYR A 181 -5.27 0.33 6.87
C TYR A 181 -5.12 1.34 5.74
N VAL A 182 -4.49 2.49 5.98
CA VAL A 182 -4.31 3.52 4.94
C VAL A 182 -3.43 3.02 3.78
N MET A 183 -2.40 2.24 4.08
CA MET A 183 -1.45 1.75 3.07
C MET A 183 -1.98 0.60 2.21
N TYR A 184 -2.83 -0.27 2.78
CA TYR A 184 -3.17 -1.55 2.16
C TYR A 184 -4.67 -1.78 1.90
N ALA A 185 -5.56 -0.93 2.41
CA ALA A 185 -7.00 -0.93 2.08
C ALA A 185 -7.34 0.17 1.06
#